data_AF-A0A7S3ADV8-F1
#
_entry.id   AF-A0A7S3ADV8-F1
#
_cell.length_a   1.000
_cell.length_b   1.000
_cell.length_c   1.000
_cell.angle_alpha   90.00
_cell.angle_beta   90.00
_cell.angle_gamma   90.00
#
_symmetry.space_group_name_H-M   'P 1'
#
loop_
_entity.id
_entity.type
_entity.pdbx_description
1 polymer ?
#
loop_
_entity_poly.entity_id
_entity_poly.type
_entity_poly.pdbx_seq_one_letter_code
_entity_poly.pdbx_strand_id
1 'polypeptide(L)'
;AARGEGWGSMLLQEVEQIGRRAGTSGLMLTVHRENERAIRFYTKRQGFEISPLSPSLCAPPALLQTCDYEVMQLLWDTEARETLRKQGMEARRQLWIDALDEGSLHIRLVMRSRPVGRSRGRS
;
A
#
# COMPACT_ATOMS: atom_id res chain seq x y z
N ALA A 1 27.32 18.65 -4.69
CA ALA A 1 26.19 17.75 -4.37
C ALA A 1 25.16 17.88 -5.49
N ALA A 2 24.82 16.80 -6.19
CA ALA A 2 24.01 16.83 -7.43
C ALA A 2 22.48 16.71 -7.20
N ARG A 3 21.96 17.21 -6.08
CA ARG A 3 20.51 17.14 -5.76
C ARG A 3 19.78 18.31 -6.40
N GLY A 4 18.57 18.06 -6.91
CA GLY A 4 17.75 19.10 -7.54
C GLY A 4 18.11 19.37 -9.02
N GLU A 5 19.03 18.61 -9.60
CA GLU A 5 19.49 18.75 -10.99
C GLU A 5 18.74 17.84 -11.97
N GLY A 6 17.63 17.21 -11.55
CA GLY A 6 16.81 16.37 -12.42
C GLY A 6 17.31 14.94 -12.65
N TRP A 7 18.50 14.57 -12.15
CA TRP A 7 19.08 13.22 -12.31
C TRP A 7 18.14 12.08 -11.89
N GLY A 8 17.42 12.24 -10.77
CA GLY A 8 16.48 11.22 -10.32
C GLY A 8 15.36 10.95 -11.34
N SER A 9 14.85 12.00 -11.99
CA SER A 9 13.82 11.86 -13.02
C SER A 9 14.36 11.19 -14.28
N MET A 10 15.57 11.57 -14.71
CA MET A 10 16.25 11.00 -15.88
C MET A 10 16.54 9.51 -15.65
N LEU A 11 17.18 9.15 -14.54
CA LEU A 11 17.49 7.76 -14.22
C LEU A 11 16.23 6.91 -14.14
N LEU A 12 15.16 7.42 -13.53
CA LEU A 12 13.91 6.70 -13.46
C LEU A 12 13.27 6.50 -14.84
N GLN A 13 13.32 7.50 -15.73
CA GLN A 13 12.85 7.35 -17.12
C GLN A 13 13.64 6.28 -17.87
N GLU A 14 14.96 6.23 -17.71
CA GLU A 14 15.80 5.19 -18.32
C GLU A 14 15.44 3.79 -17.82
N VAL A 15 15.24 3.64 -16.50
CA VAL A 15 14.79 2.36 -15.91
C VAL A 15 13.42 1.95 -16.44
N GLU A 16 12.48 2.89 -16.58
CA GLU A 16 11.17 2.62 -17.19
C GLU A 16 11.30 2.14 -18.64
N GLN A 17 12.15 2.78 -19.45
CA GLN A 17 12.39 2.37 -20.83
C GLN A 17 13.05 0.99 -20.93
N ILE A 18 14.00 0.68 -20.06
CA ILE A 18 14.62 -0.66 -19.98
C ILE A 18 13.55 -1.69 -19.61
N GLY A 19 12.75 -1.44 -18.57
CA GLY A 19 11.69 -2.34 -18.14
C GLY A 19 10.67 -2.64 -19.25
N ARG A 20 10.27 -1.62 -20.01
CA ARG A 20 9.36 -1.80 -21.16
C ARG A 20 9.99 -2.63 -22.28
N ARG A 21 11.24 -2.36 -22.64
CA ARG A 21 11.98 -3.13 -23.67
C ARG A 21 12.21 -4.58 -23.26
N ALA A 22 12.38 -4.82 -21.97
CA ALA A 22 12.54 -6.16 -21.40
C ALA A 22 11.21 -6.93 -21.24
N GLY A 23 10.07 -6.33 -21.57
CA GLY A 23 8.75 -6.99 -21.45
C GLY A 23 8.25 -7.13 -20.01
N THR A 24 8.79 -6.36 -19.06
CA THR A 24 8.26 -6.32 -17.68
C THR A 24 6.92 -5.57 -17.66
N SER A 25 6.11 -5.75 -16.61
CA SER A 25 4.80 -5.09 -16.47
C SER A 25 4.81 -3.80 -15.63
N GLY A 26 5.94 -3.43 -15.05
CA GLY A 26 6.07 -2.23 -14.23
C GLY A 26 7.37 -2.13 -13.45
N LEU A 27 7.45 -1.08 -12.62
CA LEU A 27 8.45 -0.91 -11.57
C LEU A 27 7.81 -1.07 -10.21
N MET A 28 8.59 -1.58 -9.27
CA MET A 28 8.25 -1.60 -7.86
C MET A 28 9.48 -1.19 -7.06
N LEU A 29 9.27 -0.45 -5.97
CA LEU A 29 10.35 0.00 -5.11
C LEU A 29 9.90 0.11 -3.67
N THR A 30 10.86 0.00 -2.77
CA THR A 30 10.67 0.26 -1.34
C THR A 30 11.15 1.65 -1.01
N VAL A 31 10.36 2.39 -0.23
CA VAL A 31 10.71 3.72 0.26
C VAL A 31 10.54 3.76 1.77
N HIS A 32 11.57 4.17 2.51
CA HIS A 32 11.45 4.40 3.94
C HIS A 32 10.46 5.54 4.21
N ARG A 33 9.60 5.38 5.22
CA ARG A 33 8.57 6.35 5.64
C ARG A 33 9.16 7.70 6.03
N GLU A 34 10.37 7.68 6.60
CA GLU A 34 11.11 8.88 6.98
C GLU A 34 11.69 9.64 5.77
N ASN A 35 11.80 9.00 4.60
CA ASN A 35 12.34 9.62 3.40
C ASN A 35 11.26 10.42 2.65
N GLU A 36 10.76 11.47 3.29
CA GLU A 36 9.70 12.31 2.72
C GLU A 36 10.06 12.90 1.35
N ARG A 37 11.35 13.14 1.09
CA ARG A 37 11.82 13.64 -0.22
C ARG A 37 11.59 12.61 -1.31
N ALA A 38 11.92 11.34 -1.08
CA ALA A 38 11.66 10.27 -2.02
C ALA A 38 10.16 10.03 -2.18
N ILE A 39 9.39 10.01 -1.08
CA ILE A 39 7.93 9.87 -1.13
C ILE A 39 7.32 10.97 -1.99
N ARG A 40 7.68 12.24 -1.75
CA ARG A 40 7.22 13.38 -2.58
C ARG A 40 7.67 13.26 -4.04
N PHE A 41 8.88 12.75 -4.29
CA PHE A 41 9.38 12.56 -5.64
C PHE A 41 8.53 11.54 -6.42
N TYR A 42 8.23 10.39 -5.84
CA TYR A 42 7.43 9.35 -6.49
C TYR A 42 5.95 9.70 -6.57
N THR A 43 5.34 10.21 -5.49
CA THR A 43 3.90 10.55 -5.46
C THR A 43 3.51 11.68 -6.42
N LYS A 44 4.42 12.61 -6.72
CA LYS A 44 4.18 13.67 -7.72
C LYS A 44 4.28 13.15 -9.17
N ARG A 45 4.87 11.97 -9.39
CA ARG A 45 5.01 11.38 -10.72
C ARG A 45 3.73 10.64 -11.07
N GLN A 46 3.19 10.93 -12.26
CA GLN A 46 1.98 10.29 -12.74
C GLN A 46 2.14 8.77 -12.82
N GLY A 47 1.17 8.04 -12.29
CA GLY A 47 1.10 6.57 -12.36
C GLY A 47 1.79 5.82 -11.22
N PHE A 48 2.62 6.48 -10.42
CA PHE A 48 3.13 5.87 -9.19
C PHE A 48 2.02 5.84 -8.13
N GLU A 49 1.85 4.68 -7.49
CA GLU A 49 0.86 4.45 -6.43
C GLU A 49 1.46 3.58 -5.32
N ILE A 50 0.84 3.60 -4.14
CA ILE A 50 1.18 2.64 -3.08
C ILE A 50 0.73 1.26 -3.55
N SER A 51 1.65 0.29 -3.51
CA SER A 51 1.35 -1.08 -3.91
C SER A 51 0.37 -1.72 -2.93
N PRO A 52 -0.57 -2.57 -3.38
CA PRO A 52 -1.39 -3.41 -2.51
C PRO A 52 -0.59 -4.29 -1.55
N LEU A 53 0.69 -4.55 -1.86
CA LEU A 53 1.63 -5.30 -1.03
C LEU A 53 2.37 -4.41 -0.01
N SER A 54 2.10 -3.11 0.02
CA SER A 54 2.71 -2.21 0.98
C SER A 54 2.22 -2.50 2.40
N PRO A 55 3.08 -2.42 3.43
CA PRO A 55 2.68 -2.66 4.82
C PRO A 55 1.44 -1.88 5.26
N SER A 56 1.30 -0.62 4.85
CA SER A 56 0.12 0.20 5.19
C SER A 56 -1.21 -0.35 4.67
N LEU A 57 -1.19 -1.18 3.63
CA LEU A 57 -2.38 -1.73 2.99
C LEU A 57 -2.63 -3.20 3.33
N CYS A 58 -1.58 -4.00 3.58
CA CYS A 58 -1.72 -5.44 3.80
C CYS A 58 -1.42 -5.89 5.23
N ALA A 59 -0.56 -5.20 5.99
CA ALA A 59 -0.09 -5.70 7.28
C ALA A 59 -1.14 -5.53 8.39
N PRO A 60 -1.27 -6.50 9.32
CA PRO A 60 -2.02 -6.32 10.55
C PRO A 60 -1.29 -5.33 11.50
N PRO A 61 -1.99 -4.75 12.49
CA PRO A 61 -1.43 -3.70 13.36
C PRO A 61 -0.12 -4.07 14.09
N ALA A 62 0.03 -5.34 14.48
CA ALA A 62 1.25 -5.81 15.16
C ALA A 62 2.47 -5.73 14.23
N LEU A 63 2.35 -6.22 13.00
CA LEU A 63 3.41 -6.15 12.00
C LEU A 63 3.64 -4.73 11.50
N LEU A 64 2.56 -3.96 11.27
CA LEU A 64 2.64 -2.58 10.79
C LEU A 64 3.52 -1.66 11.64
N GLN A 65 3.56 -1.89 12.96
CA GLN A 65 4.39 -1.13 13.91
C GLN A 65 5.89 -1.36 13.73
N THR A 66 6.27 -2.49 13.15
CA THR A 66 7.68 -2.85 12.89
C THR A 66 8.15 -2.45 11.49
N CYS A 67 7.24 -2.08 10.60
CA CYS A 67 7.57 -1.67 9.24
C CYS A 67 7.82 -0.16 9.16
N ASP A 68 9.02 0.22 8.74
CA ASP A 68 9.46 1.59 8.54
C ASP A 68 9.42 2.03 7.06
N TYR A 69 8.78 1.25 6.20
CA TYR A 69 8.77 1.45 4.75
C TYR A 69 7.39 1.31 4.12
N GLU A 70 7.28 1.80 2.90
CA GLU A 70 6.18 1.56 1.97
C GLU A 70 6.72 0.93 0.68
N VAL A 71 5.88 0.15 0.03
CA VAL A 71 6.11 -0.35 -1.33
C VAL A 71 5.31 0.53 -2.29
N MET A 72 5.99 1.12 -3.27
CA MET A 72 5.38 1.88 -4.35
C MET A 72 5.52 1.13 -5.66
N GLN A 73 4.55 1.31 -6.56
CA GLN A 73 4.53 0.68 -7.87
C GLN A 73 4.19 1.68 -8.97
N LEU A 74 4.72 1.44 -10.17
CA LEU A 74 4.29 2.05 -11.42
C LEU A 74 4.08 0.92 -12.42
N LEU A 75 2.83 0.60 -12.71
CA LEU A 75 2.46 -0.48 -13.62
C LEU A 75 1.95 0.09 -14.94
N TRP A 76 2.48 -0.41 -16.05
CA TRP A 76 2.04 -0.03 -17.39
C TRP A 76 0.99 -0.97 -17.99
N ASP A 77 0.72 -2.10 -17.34
CA ASP A 77 -0.28 -3.08 -17.75
C ASP A 77 -1.44 -3.12 -16.73
N THR A 78 -2.67 -3.10 -17.25
CA THR A 78 -3.90 -3.24 -16.46
C THR A 78 -4.02 -4.64 -15.85
N GLU A 79 -3.67 -5.70 -16.59
CA GLU A 79 -3.72 -7.09 -16.10
C GLU A 79 -2.76 -7.29 -14.93
N ALA A 80 -1.55 -6.72 -15.04
CA ALA A 80 -0.59 -6.74 -13.94
C ALA A 80 -1.11 -6.02 -12.69
N ARG A 81 -1.81 -4.88 -12.88
CA ARG A 81 -2.43 -4.14 -11.78
C ARG A 81 -3.53 -4.95 -11.09
N GLU A 82 -4.38 -5.61 -11.86
CA GLU A 82 -5.42 -6.49 -11.32
C GLU A 82 -4.82 -7.70 -10.58
N THR A 83 -3.77 -8.29 -11.14
CA THR A 83 -3.04 -9.41 -10.55
C THR A 83 -2.43 -9.02 -9.22
N LEU A 84 -1.69 -7.90 -9.16
CA LEU A 84 -1.11 -7.40 -7.90
C LEU A 84 -2.18 -7.01 -6.89
N ARG A 85 -3.33 -6.51 -7.33
CA ARG A 85 -4.47 -6.25 -6.43
C ARG A 85 -4.99 -7.56 -5.80
N LYS A 86 -5.17 -8.61 -6.60
CA LYS A 86 -5.58 -9.94 -6.09
C LYS A 86 -4.56 -10.51 -5.12
N GLN A 87 -3.27 -10.45 -5.47
CA GLN A 87 -2.18 -10.90 -4.61
C GLN A 87 -2.09 -10.09 -3.32
N GLY A 88 -2.30 -8.77 -3.37
CA GLY A 88 -2.35 -7.92 -2.18
C GLY A 88 -3.50 -8.27 -1.24
N MET A 89 -4.67 -8.61 -1.78
CA MET A 89 -5.80 -9.11 -0.98
C MET A 89 -5.47 -10.45 -0.31
N GLU A 90 -4.84 -11.37 -1.04
CA GLU A 90 -4.47 -12.67 -0.48
C GLU A 90 -3.35 -12.53 0.57
N ALA A 91 -2.31 -11.75 0.29
CA ALA A 91 -1.24 -11.47 1.25
C ALA A 91 -1.80 -10.83 2.52
N ARG A 92 -2.71 -9.86 2.39
CA ARG A 92 -3.43 -9.29 3.53
C ARG A 92 -4.18 -10.36 4.31
N ARG A 93 -4.96 -11.21 3.61
CA ARG A 93 -5.73 -12.27 4.26
C ARG A 93 -4.81 -13.21 5.05
N GLN A 94 -3.73 -13.66 4.44
CA GLN A 94 -2.79 -14.58 5.08
C GLN A 94 -2.12 -13.96 6.30
N LEU A 95 -1.56 -12.74 6.17
CA LEU A 95 -0.90 -12.05 7.28
C LEU A 95 -1.84 -11.83 8.47
N TRP A 96 -3.13 -11.59 8.21
CA TRP A 96 -4.12 -11.41 9.28
C TRP A 96 -4.50 -12.74 9.95
N ILE A 97 -4.55 -13.84 9.20
CA ILE A 97 -4.74 -15.19 9.77
C ILE A 97 -3.54 -15.54 10.65
N ASP A 98 -2.32 -15.36 10.15
CA ASP A 98 -1.10 -15.65 10.89
C ASP A 98 -1.06 -14.84 12.20
N ALA A 99 -1.41 -13.56 12.15
CA ALA A 99 -1.48 -12.71 13.36
C ALA A 99 -2.53 -13.17 14.40
N LEU A 100 -3.63 -13.79 13.96
CA LEU A 100 -4.61 -14.40 14.88
C LEU A 100 -4.06 -15.68 15.50
N ASP A 101 -3.46 -16.54 14.68
CA ASP A 101 -2.93 -17.83 15.11
C ASP A 101 -1.75 -17.66 16.08
N GLU A 102 -0.94 -16.62 15.89
CA GLU A 102 0.15 -16.21 16.79
C GLU A 102 -0.33 -15.48 18.05
N GLY A 103 -1.62 -15.14 18.13
CA GLY A 103 -2.19 -14.38 19.26
C GLY A 103 -1.79 -12.91 19.30
N SER A 104 -1.17 -12.37 18.24
CA SER A 104 -0.80 -10.96 18.14
C SER A 104 -1.99 -10.05 17.81
N LEU A 105 -3.11 -10.62 17.36
CA LEU A 105 -4.38 -9.94 17.13
C LEU A 105 -5.52 -10.61 17.92
N HIS A 106 -6.34 -9.81 18.60
CA HIS A 106 -7.52 -10.29 19.32
C HIS A 106 -8.79 -9.71 18.69
N ILE A 107 -9.74 -10.58 18.30
CA ILE A 107 -11.03 -10.16 17.75
C ILE A 107 -12.07 -10.14 18.86
N ARG A 108 -12.79 -9.02 18.99
CA ARG A 108 -14.00 -8.91 19.83
C ARG A 108 -15.21 -8.62 18.94
N LEU A 109 -16.22 -9.50 18.99
CA LEU A 109 -17.49 -9.25 18.31
C LEU A 109 -18.27 -8.17 19.06
N VAL A 110 -18.61 -7.06 18.40
CA VAL A 110 -19.45 -6.01 18.99
C VAL A 110 -20.82 -6.03 18.29
N MET A 111 -21.84 -6.53 18.96
CA MET A 111 -23.22 -6.42 18.48
C MET A 111 -23.69 -4.97 18.65
N ARG A 112 -24.00 -4.28 17.55
CA ARG A 112 -24.64 -2.97 17.60
C ARG A 112 -26.13 -3.14 17.93
N SER A 113 -26.53 -2.82 19.16
CA SER A 113 -27.94 -2.69 19.53
C SER A 113 -28.56 -1.51 18.76
N ARG A 114 -29.73 -1.71 18.13
CA ARG A 114 -30.50 -0.60 17.53
C ARG A 114 -30.92 0.38 18.63
N PRO A 115 -30.84 1.71 18.41
CA PRO A 115 -31.37 2.66 19.37
C PRO A 115 -32.89 2.50 19.47
N VAL A 116 -33.39 2.22 20.67
CA VAL A 116 -34.83 2.23 20.98
C VAL A 116 -35.34 3.66 20.78
N GLY A 117 -36.20 3.85 19.79
CA GLY A 117 -36.82 5.14 19.51
C GLY A 117 -37.62 5.64 20.71
N ARG A 118 -37.29 6.83 21.21
CA ARG A 118 -38.13 7.56 22.16
C ARG A 118 -39.44 7.93 21.46
N SER A 119 -40.52 7.28 21.85
CA SER A 119 -41.88 7.77 21.60
C SER A 119 -42.05 9.13 22.29
N ARG A 120 -42.14 10.21 21.51
CA ARG A 120 -42.63 11.49 22.03
C ARG A 120 -44.13 11.35 22.27
N GLY A 121 -44.49 11.15 23.54
CA GLY A 121 -45.86 11.29 24.02
C GLY A 121 -46.36 12.71 23.82
N ARG A 122 -47.60 12.79 23.31
CA ARG A 122 -48.43 14.00 23.25
C ARG A 122 -48.65 14.57 24.65
N SER A 123 -48.56 15.88 24.79
CA SER A 123 -49.50 16.71 25.55
C SER A 123 -49.55 18.07 24.88
#